data_AF-A0A5C3MZ80-F1
#
_entry.id   AF-A0A5C3MZ80-F1
#
_cell.length_a   1.000
_cell.length_b   1.000
_cell.length_c   1.000
_cell.angle_alpha   90.00
_cell.angle_beta   90.00
_cell.angle_gamma   90.00
#
_symmetry.space_group_name_H-M   'P 1'
#
loop_
_entity.id
_entity.type
_entity.pdbx_description
1 polymer ?
#
loop_
_entity_poly.entity_id
_entity_poly.type
_entity_poly.pdbx_seq_one_letter_code
_entity_poly.pdbx_strand_id
1 'polypeptide(L)' 'LVQRAFVPSLKDELAVNVGERVKLLRAYDDGWVLVEKATNDLGEGAGGSVRGLVPVHCIRAREEGE' A
#
# COMPACT_ATOMS: atom_id res chain seq x y z
N LEU A 1 4.85 -6.59 -0.21
CA LEU A 1 3.59 -7.35 -0.47
C LEU A 1 2.65 -7.12 0.70
N VAL A 2 1.36 -6.95 0.43
CA VAL A 2 0.36 -6.79 1.48
C VAL A 2 0.02 -8.18 2.04
N GLN A 3 0.26 -8.40 3.33
CA GLN A 3 -0.09 -9.66 4.02
C GLN A 3 -1.42 -9.57 4.76
N ARG A 4 -1.87 -8.37 5.09
CA ARG A 4 -3.12 -8.14 5.79
C ARG A 4 -3.91 -7.04 5.11
N ALA A 5 -5.20 -7.28 4.90
CA ALA A 5 -6.08 -6.26 4.39
C ALA A 5 -6.22 -5.14 5.44
N PHE A 6 -6.34 -3.91 4.96
CA PHE A 6 -6.56 -2.74 5.81
C PHE A 6 -7.76 -1.97 5.29
N VAL A 7 -8.69 -1.68 6.19
CA VAL A 7 -9.88 -0.86 5.90
C VAL A 7 -9.60 0.54 6.43
N PRO A 8 -9.50 1.55 5.57
CA PRO A 8 -9.22 2.91 5.99
C PRO A 8 -10.41 3.47 6.78
N SER A 9 -10.11 4.14 7.87
CA SER A 9 -11.01 4.95 8.69
C SER A 9 -10.83 6.46 8.43
N LEU A 10 -9.68 6.88 7.91
CA LEU A 10 -9.35 8.27 7.58
C LEU A 10 -9.16 8.50 6.07
N LYS A 11 -9.21 9.76 5.63
CA LYS A 11 -9.10 10.13 4.21
C LYS A 11 -7.69 9.96 3.64
N ASP A 12 -6.68 10.10 4.48
CA ASP A 12 -5.27 9.96 4.11
C ASP A 12 -4.81 8.49 4.08
N GLU A 13 -5.66 7.57 4.52
CA GLU A 13 -5.39 6.14 4.57
C GLU A 13 -5.77 5.45 3.25
N LEU A 14 -5.04 4.40 2.91
CA LEU A 14 -5.25 3.64 1.69
C LEU A 14 -5.74 2.23 1.99
N ALA A 15 -6.87 1.87 1.38
CA ALA A 15 -7.36 0.50 1.38
C ALA A 15 -6.40 -0.41 0.61
N VAL A 16 -5.96 -1.47 1.26
CA VAL A 16 -5.13 -2.52 0.64
C VAL A 16 -5.74 -3.89 0.90
N ASN A 17 -5.64 -4.78 -0.07
CA ASN A 17 -6.04 -6.17 0.06
C ASN A 17 -4.84 -7.11 0.14
N VAL A 18 -5.03 -8.26 0.79
CA VAL A 18 -3.99 -9.30 0.86
C VAL A 18 -3.60 -9.74 -0.55
N GLY A 19 -2.29 -9.86 -0.80
CA GLY A 19 -1.74 -10.22 -2.10
C GLY A 19 -1.47 -9.02 -3.02
N GLU A 20 -1.93 -7.82 -2.67
CA GLU A 20 -1.63 -6.63 -3.47
C GLU A 20 -0.16 -6.24 -3.42
N ARG A 21 0.31 -5.74 -4.56
CA ARG A 21 1.65 -5.16 -4.71
C ARG A 21 1.53 -3.66 -4.57
N VAL A 22 2.06 -3.16 -3.47
CA VAL A 22 2.21 -1.73 -3.23
C VAL A 22 3.70 -1.40 -3.13
N LYS A 23 4.05 -0.20 -3.56
CA LYS A 23 5.39 0.36 -3.46
C LYS A 23 5.45 1.20 -2.18
N LEU A 24 6.34 0.84 -1.27
CA LEU A 24 6.57 1.66 -0.08
C LEU A 24 7.34 2.91 -0.49
N LEU A 25 6.76 4.08 -0.23
CA LEU A 25 7.37 5.38 -0.52
C LEU A 25 8.10 5.93 0.71
N ARG A 26 7.51 5.78 1.89
CA ARG A 26 8.07 6.27 3.15
C ARG A 26 7.57 5.45 4.32
N ALA A 27 8.44 5.21 5.29
CA ALA A 27 8.06 4.72 6.61
C ALA A 27 8.18 5.87 7.62
N TYR A 28 7.22 5.92 8.54
CA TYR A 28 7.19 6.84 9.66
C TYR A 28 7.49 6.06 10.95
N ASP A 29 8.03 6.76 11.96
CA ASP A 29 8.47 6.17 13.23
C ASP A 29 7.30 5.78 14.16
N ASP A 30 6.09 6.25 13.84
CA ASP A 30 4.85 5.98 14.57
C ASP A 30 4.14 4.68 14.12
N GLY A 31 4.78 3.90 13.23
CA GLY A 31 4.26 2.62 12.75
C GLY A 31 3.39 2.71 11.48
N TRP A 32 3.38 3.86 10.81
CA TRP A 32 2.70 4.04 9.52
C TRP A 32 3.67 4.04 8.35
N VAL A 33 3.19 3.63 7.19
CA VAL A 33 3.93 3.69 5.93
C VAL A 33 3.07 4.33 4.85
N LEU A 34 3.66 5.27 4.11
CA LEU A 34 3.08 5.77 2.87
C LEU A 34 3.40 4.79 1.76
N VAL A 35 2.36 4.26 1.12
CA VAL A 35 2.51 3.37 -0.02
C VAL A 35 1.81 3.92 -1.26
N GLU A 36 2.25 3.44 -2.41
CA GLU A 36 1.68 3.71 -3.71
C GLU A 36 1.21 2.40 -4.33
N LYS A 37 -0.05 2.37 -4.75
CA LYS A 37 -0.70 1.25 -5.41
C LYS A 37 -1.00 1.65 -6.85
N ALA A 38 -0.58 0.83 -7.81
CA ALA A 38 -0.97 1.00 -9.20
C ALA A 38 -2.45 0.68 -9.37
N THR A 39 -3.25 1.60 -9.90
CA THR A 39 -4.65 1.35 -10.21
C THR A 39 -4.76 0.96 -11.67
N ASN A 40 -4.35 -0.27 -12.01
CA ASN A 40 -4.55 -0.80 -13.36
C ASN A 40 -6.02 -1.16 -13.62
N ASP A 41 -6.83 -1.29 -12.57
CA ASP A 41 -8.23 -1.74 -12.61
C ASP A 41 -9.26 -0.60 -12.73
N LEU A 42 -8.83 0.68 -12.73
CA LEU A 42 -9.72 1.80 -13.02
C LEU A 42 -9.61 2.07 -14.53
N GLY A 43 -10.67 1.70 -15.26
CA GLY A 43 -10.76 1.60 -16.73
C GLY A 43 -10.01 2.64 -17.58
N GLU A 44 -9.67 2.18 -18.78
CA GLU A 44 -8.94 2.84 -19.88
C GLU A 44 -8.86 4.38 -19.82
N GLY A 45 -7.63 4.89 -19.64
CA GLY A 45 -7.29 6.27 -19.99
C GLY A 45 -6.40 7.02 -19.00
N ALA A 46 -6.27 6.54 -17.76
CA ALA A 46 -5.37 7.14 -16.78
C ALA A 46 -4.61 6.03 -16.04
N GLY A 47 -3.35 5.81 -16.41
CA GLY A 47 -2.40 5.03 -15.61
C GLY A 47 -2.15 5.72 -14.27
N GLY A 48 -3.14 5.66 -13.38
CA GLY A 48 -3.14 6.28 -12.08
C GLY A 48 -2.39 5.39 -11.09
N SER A 49 -1.60 6.02 -10.24
CA SER A 49 -1.16 5.39 -8.99
C SER A 49 -1.83 6.13 -7.85
N VAL A 50 -2.48 5.39 -6.97
CA VAL A 50 -3.09 5.95 -5.76
C VAL A 50 -2.12 5.78 -4.61
N ARG A 51 -1.99 6.80 -3.77
CA ARG A 51 -1.11 6.80 -2.60
C ARG A 51 -1.89 7.05 -1.33
N GLY A 52 -1.44 6.46 -0.24
CA GLY A 52 -1.96 6.76 1.09
C GLY A 52 -1.28 5.93 2.17
N LEU A 53 -1.72 6.16 3.40
CA LEU A 53 -1.13 5.58 4.59
C LEU A 53 -1.71 4.22 4.91
N VAL A 54 -0.84 3.32 5.33
CA VAL A 54 -1.20 1.98 5.79
C VAL A 54 -0.30 1.65 6.97
N PRO A 55 -0.77 0.86 7.94
CA PRO A 55 0.11 0.45 9.02
C PRO A 55 1.24 -0.45 8.53
N VAL A 56 2.45 -0.28 9.08
CA VAL A 56 3.65 -1.05 8.69
C VAL A 56 3.44 -2.56 8.79
N HIS A 57 2.65 -3.01 9.78
CA HIS A 57 2.36 -4.42 10.01
C HIS A 57 1.53 -5.08 8.89
N CYS A 58 0.89 -4.30 8.01
CA CYS A 58 0.17 -4.83 6.85
C CYS A 58 1.12 -5.14 5.68
N ILE A 59 2.29 -4.50 5.64
CA ILE A 59 3.26 -4.60 4.56
C ILE A 59 4.41 -5.51 4.99
N ARG A 60 4.67 -6.55 4.19
CA ARG A 60 5.92 -7.31 4.28
C ARG A 60 6.89 -6.83 3.23
N ALA A 61 8.09 -6.48 3.64
CA ALA A 61 9.22 -6.41 2.72
C ALA A 61 9.37 -7.79 2.06
N ARG A 62 9.64 -7.82 0.75
CA ARG A 62 10.21 -9.04 0.18
C ARG A 62 11.64 -9.06 0.69
N GLU A 63 11.92 -9.95 1.63
CA GLU A 63 13.28 -10.36 1.92
C GLU A 63 13.73 -11.10 0.67
N GLU A 64 14.57 -10.47 -0.15
CA GLU A 64 15.29 -11.18 -1.20
C GLU A 64 16.24 -12.13 -0.46
N GLY A 65 15.86 -13.40 -0.40
CA GLY A 65 16.70 -14.44 0.21
C GLY A 65 18.02 -14.54 -0.55
N GLU A 66 19.11 -14.50 0.21
CA GLU A 66 20.47 -14.85 -0.17
C GLU A 66 20.59 -16.31 -0.63
#